data_AF-A6HZ66-F1
#
_entry.id   AF-A6HZ66-F1
#
_cell.length_a   1.000
_cell.length_b   1.000
_cell.length_c   1.000
_cell.angle_alpha   90.00
_cell.angle_beta   90.00
_cell.angle_gamma   90.00
#
_symmetry.space_group_name_H-M   'P 1'
#
loop_
_entity.id
_entity.type
_entity.pdbx_description
1 polymer ?
#
loop_
_entity_poly.entity_id
_entity_poly.type
_entity_poly.pdbx_seq_one_letter_code
_entity_poly.pdbx_strand_id
1 'polypeptide(L)'
;MLPFASCLPGSLLLWAFLLLLLGAASPQDSEEPDSYTECTDGYEWDADSQHCRDVNECLTIPEACKGEMKCINHYGGYLCLPRSAAVISDLHSEGPPPPAASAQHPNPCPPGYEPDEQESCVDIDECSYSSYLCQYRCVNEPGRFSCHCPQGYQLLATRLCQDIDECETGAHQCSEAQTCVNFHGGYRCVDTNRCVEPYVQVSDNRCLCPASNPLCREQPSSIVHRYMSITSERSVPADVFQIQATSVYPGAYNAFQIRAGNTQGDFYIRQINNVSAMLVLARPVTGPREYVLDLEMVTMNSLMSYRASSVLRLTVFVGAYTF
;
A
#
# COMPACT_ATOMS: atom_id res chain seq x y z
N MET A 1 -53.84 16.95 -13.19
CA MET A 1 -55.25 17.11 -12.80
C MET A 1 -55.63 15.90 -11.97
N LEU A 2 -55.95 16.11 -10.68
CA LEU A 2 -56.64 15.15 -9.78
C LEU A 2 -58.03 14.78 -10.39
N PRO A 3 -58.80 13.75 -9.93
CA PRO A 3 -58.88 13.26 -8.54
C PRO A 3 -59.15 11.72 -8.33
N PHE A 4 -58.76 11.20 -7.15
CA PHE A 4 -59.57 10.63 -6.04
C PHE A 4 -60.73 9.66 -6.37
N ALA A 5 -60.80 8.49 -5.71
CA ALA A 5 -61.54 8.30 -4.44
C ALA A 5 -62.01 6.83 -4.18
N SER A 6 -61.95 6.41 -2.90
CA SER A 6 -62.94 5.59 -2.14
C SER A 6 -63.17 4.10 -2.51
N CYS A 7 -63.51 3.12 -1.65
CA CYS A 7 -63.69 2.92 -0.20
C CYS A 7 -63.95 1.39 0.04
N LEU A 8 -63.36 0.77 1.09
CA LEU A 8 -63.85 -0.31 2.01
C LEU A 8 -64.56 -1.60 1.49
N PRO A 9 -64.81 -2.65 2.32
CA PRO A 9 -64.23 -3.12 3.62
C PRO A 9 -63.88 -4.64 3.64
N GLY A 10 -63.26 -5.15 4.72
CA GLY A 10 -63.19 -6.59 5.00
C GLY A 10 -62.25 -6.98 6.15
N SER A 11 -62.83 -7.27 7.32
CA SER A 11 -62.25 -7.69 8.60
C SER A 11 -61.12 -8.73 8.57
N LEU A 12 -60.18 -8.65 9.53
CA LEU A 12 -60.10 -9.55 10.71
C LEU A 12 -58.81 -9.31 11.52
N LEU A 13 -59.01 -8.94 12.79
CA LEU A 13 -58.28 -9.34 14.01
C LEU A 13 -56.73 -9.35 14.00
N LEU A 14 -56.12 -8.49 14.82
CA LEU A 14 -55.11 -8.94 15.80
C LEU A 14 -54.89 -7.88 16.89
N TRP A 15 -54.62 -8.40 18.07
CA TRP A 15 -54.87 -7.83 19.38
C TRP A 15 -53.94 -6.70 19.82
N ALA A 16 -54.53 -5.83 20.64
CA ALA A 16 -53.88 -4.82 21.46
C ALA A 16 -52.94 -5.43 22.50
N PHE A 17 -51.89 -4.69 22.87
CA PHE A 17 -51.59 -4.40 24.27
C PHE A 17 -50.83 -3.08 24.39
N LEU A 18 -51.49 -2.12 25.04
CA LEU A 18 -50.97 -0.82 25.44
C LEU A 18 -50.74 -0.89 26.96
N LEU A 19 -49.60 -0.42 27.45
CA LEU A 19 -49.42 -0.09 28.87
C LEU A 19 -48.56 1.18 28.98
N LEU A 20 -49.22 2.24 29.46
CA LEU A 20 -48.62 3.48 29.93
C LEU A 20 -47.77 3.23 31.19
N LEU A 21 -46.76 4.08 31.44
CA LEU A 21 -46.72 4.98 32.60
C LEU A 21 -45.45 5.86 32.63
N LEU A 22 -45.70 7.18 32.63
CA LEU A 22 -45.04 8.28 33.37
C LEU A 22 -43.57 8.15 33.81
N GLY A 23 -42.78 9.17 33.47
CA GLY A 23 -41.83 9.74 34.45
C GLY A 23 -40.56 10.40 33.89
N ALA A 24 -40.44 11.69 34.23
CA ALA A 24 -39.21 12.50 34.38
C ALA A 24 -38.71 13.31 33.17
N ALA A 25 -38.80 14.63 33.34
CA ALA A 25 -38.11 15.65 32.57
C ALA A 25 -36.96 16.25 33.39
N SER A 26 -35.79 16.39 32.73
CA SER A 26 -34.58 17.20 33.03
C SER A 26 -33.74 16.83 34.28
N PRO A 27 -32.42 17.16 34.36
CA PRO A 27 -31.65 18.13 33.56
C PRO A 27 -30.18 17.73 33.20
N GLN A 28 -29.48 18.69 32.59
CA GLN A 28 -28.01 18.84 32.50
C GLN A 28 -27.26 18.05 31.44
N ASP A 29 -27.11 18.73 30.30
CA ASP A 29 -25.91 18.71 29.48
C ASP A 29 -24.72 19.09 30.39
N SER A 30 -23.92 18.10 30.78
CA SER A 30 -22.59 18.32 31.33
C SER A 30 -21.62 18.17 30.18
N GLU A 31 -21.04 19.29 29.74
CA GLU A 31 -19.78 19.28 28.99
C GLU A 31 -18.77 18.44 29.78
N GLU A 32 -18.50 17.22 29.32
CA GLU A 32 -17.29 16.52 29.72
C GLU A 32 -16.09 17.29 29.18
N PRO A 33 -15.08 17.60 30.00
CA PRO A 33 -13.79 17.97 29.44
C PRO A 33 -13.19 16.69 28.86
N ASP A 34 -13.07 16.62 27.54
CA ASP A 34 -12.28 15.60 26.84
C ASP A 34 -10.82 15.68 27.32
N SER A 35 -10.53 15.04 28.45
CA SER A 35 -9.17 14.78 28.89
C SER A 35 -8.65 13.62 28.05
N TYR A 36 -8.17 13.94 26.85
CA TYR A 36 -7.56 13.00 25.93
C TYR A 36 -6.28 12.42 26.56
N THR A 37 -6.41 11.33 27.35
CA THR A 37 -5.29 10.56 27.94
C THR A 37 -4.80 9.47 26.99
N GLU A 38 -4.82 9.74 25.68
CA GLU A 38 -4.38 8.79 24.68
C GLU A 38 -3.05 9.25 24.11
N CYS A 39 -1.98 8.58 24.52
CA CYS A 39 -0.66 8.78 23.96
C CYS A 39 -0.58 8.12 22.58
N THR A 40 0.18 8.74 21.68
CA THR A 40 0.50 8.15 20.36
C THR A 40 1.27 6.84 20.53
N ASP A 41 1.13 5.92 19.56
CA ASP A 41 1.86 4.65 19.54
C ASP A 41 3.37 4.85 19.77
N GLY A 42 3.96 4.02 20.63
CA GLY A 42 5.36 4.17 21.09
C GLY A 42 5.53 5.01 22.37
N TYR A 43 4.44 5.56 22.91
CA TYR A 43 4.46 6.31 24.17
C TYR A 43 3.41 5.78 25.15
N GLU A 44 3.75 5.81 26.45
CA GLU A 44 2.83 5.46 27.53
C GLU A 44 2.55 6.68 28.41
N TRP A 45 1.32 6.80 28.88
CA TRP A 45 0.92 7.90 29.75
C TRP A 45 1.56 7.74 31.13
N ASP A 46 2.34 8.74 31.53
CA ASP A 46 2.91 8.82 32.85
C ASP A 46 2.03 9.70 33.75
N ALA A 47 1.36 9.07 34.71
CA ALA A 47 0.40 9.76 35.58
C ALA A 47 1.07 10.78 36.52
N ASP A 48 2.35 10.60 36.84
CA ASP A 48 3.10 11.45 37.76
C ASP A 48 3.61 12.73 37.07
N SER A 49 4.10 12.64 35.83
CA SER A 49 4.53 13.80 35.03
C SER A 49 3.42 14.41 34.16
N GLN A 50 2.24 13.77 34.12
CA GLN A 50 1.13 14.13 33.23
C GLN A 50 1.57 14.32 31.77
N HIS A 51 2.52 13.51 31.31
CA HIS A 51 3.05 13.54 29.95
C HIS A 51 3.20 12.11 29.41
N CYS A 52 3.17 11.99 28.10
CA CYS A 52 3.47 10.74 27.41
C CYS A 52 4.99 10.52 27.42
N ARG A 53 5.43 9.44 28.07
CA ARG A 53 6.83 9.03 28.08
C ARG A 53 7.07 7.97 27.01
N ASP A 54 8.26 8.02 26.44
CA ASP A 54 8.72 7.05 25.46
C ASP A 54 8.75 5.63 26.06
N VAL A 55 8.20 4.66 25.34
CA VAL A 55 8.23 3.25 25.74
C VAL A 55 9.53 2.64 25.25
N ASN A 56 10.33 2.04 26.13
CA ASN A 56 11.54 1.36 25.70
C ASN A 56 11.25 -0.04 25.14
N GLU A 57 11.03 -0.15 23.82
CA GLU A 57 10.68 -1.43 23.21
C GLU A 57 11.80 -2.46 23.25
N CYS A 58 13.06 -2.02 23.38
CA CYS A 58 14.17 -2.96 23.55
C CYS A 58 14.11 -3.71 24.88
N LEU A 59 13.36 -3.20 25.87
CA LEU A 59 13.11 -3.86 27.15
C LEU A 59 11.73 -4.52 27.21
N THR A 60 10.72 -3.92 26.57
CA THR A 60 9.34 -4.40 26.64
C THR A 60 8.99 -5.44 25.58
N ILE A 61 9.70 -5.50 24.44
CA ILE A 61 9.50 -6.49 23.38
C ILE A 61 10.63 -7.54 23.41
N PRO A 62 10.33 -8.81 23.76
CA PRO A 62 11.29 -9.91 23.65
C PRO A 62 11.70 -10.12 22.19
N GLU A 63 13.01 -10.15 21.92
CA GLU A 63 13.56 -10.23 20.55
C GLU A 63 13.05 -9.13 19.60
N ALA A 64 13.00 -7.88 20.09
CA ALA A 64 12.63 -6.71 19.28
C ALA A 64 13.31 -6.66 17.90
N CYS A 65 14.58 -7.10 17.81
CA CYS A 65 15.31 -7.22 16.55
C CYS A 65 15.60 -8.68 16.17
N LYS A 66 15.34 -9.04 14.91
CA LYS A 66 15.63 -10.39 14.37
C LYS A 66 17.10 -10.53 13.94
N GLY A 67 17.70 -11.69 14.20
CA GLY A 67 19.08 -12.00 13.78
C GLY A 67 20.16 -11.35 14.65
N GLU A 68 21.34 -11.09 14.09
CA GLU A 68 22.47 -10.48 14.82
C GLU A 68 22.40 -8.94 14.89
N MET A 69 21.19 -8.40 15.07
CA MET A 69 20.92 -6.97 15.09
C MET A 69 20.87 -6.47 16.55
N LYS A 70 21.43 -5.28 16.81
CA LYS A 70 21.38 -4.59 18.10
C LYS A 70 20.18 -3.65 18.14
N CYS A 71 19.32 -3.81 19.15
CA CYS A 71 18.23 -2.90 19.43
C CYS A 71 18.74 -1.63 20.14
N ILE A 72 18.26 -0.47 19.71
CA ILE A 72 18.54 0.84 20.29
C ILE A 72 17.20 1.55 20.49
N ASN A 73 16.89 1.93 21.73
CA ASN A 73 15.68 2.69 22.03
C ASN A 73 15.74 4.09 21.40
N HIS A 74 14.63 4.57 20.86
CA HIS A 74 14.53 5.87 20.21
C HIS A 74 13.18 6.53 20.55
N TYR A 75 13.07 7.85 20.47
CA TYR A 75 11.78 8.50 20.72
C TYR A 75 10.70 8.01 19.74
N GLY A 76 9.62 7.46 20.29
CA GLY A 76 8.47 6.89 19.59
C GLY A 76 8.70 5.52 18.98
N GLY A 77 9.74 4.79 19.38
CA GLY A 77 10.04 3.45 18.83
C GLY A 77 11.47 2.95 19.08
N TYR A 78 11.91 1.96 18.31
CA TYR A 78 13.27 1.43 18.43
C TYR A 78 13.92 1.20 17.06
N LEU A 79 15.25 1.26 17.04
CA LEU A 79 16.07 1.04 15.85
C LEU A 79 16.85 -0.28 15.98
N CYS A 80 16.87 -1.07 14.90
CA CYS A 80 17.69 -2.27 14.80
C CYS A 80 18.89 -2.01 13.88
N LEU A 81 20.10 -2.06 14.42
CA LEU A 81 21.34 -1.87 13.64
C LEU A 81 22.20 -3.14 13.60
N PRO A 82 22.96 -3.40 12.52
CA PRO A 82 23.87 -4.54 12.46
C PRO A 82 25.00 -4.38 13.47
N ARG A 83 25.42 -5.48 14.11
CA ARG A 83 26.57 -5.47 15.05
C ARG A 83 27.90 -5.01 14.43
N SER A 84 28.03 -5.07 13.09
CA SER A 84 29.21 -4.64 12.34
C SER A 84 29.23 -3.15 11.99
N ALA A 85 28.16 -2.40 12.26
CA ALA A 85 28.21 -0.94 12.25
C ALA A 85 29.07 -0.51 13.44
N ALA A 86 30.21 0.14 13.17
CA ALA A 86 31.16 0.56 14.19
C ALA A 86 30.46 1.42 15.25
N VAL A 87 30.31 0.84 16.43
CA VAL A 87 29.91 1.48 17.67
C VAL A 87 31.08 2.34 18.12
N ILE A 88 30.86 3.64 18.34
CA ILE A 88 31.67 4.43 19.26
C ILE A 88 31.56 3.72 20.62
N SER A 89 32.66 3.10 21.05
CA SER A 89 32.71 2.26 22.25
C SER A 89 32.43 3.06 23.52
N ASP A 90 31.50 2.50 24.30
CA ASP A 90 31.41 2.51 25.77
C ASP A 90 31.08 3.80 26.52
N LEU A 91 29.94 3.79 27.23
CA LEU A 91 29.85 4.37 28.56
C LEU A 91 28.80 3.62 29.42
N HIS A 92 29.22 2.55 30.09
CA HIS A 92 28.64 2.14 31.37
C HIS A 92 29.77 1.73 32.30
N SER A 93 30.24 2.69 33.08
CA SER A 93 30.86 2.49 34.39
C SER A 93 30.59 3.78 35.15
N GLU A 94 30.02 3.66 36.35
CA GLU A 94 29.68 4.82 37.18
C GLU A 94 30.88 5.76 37.35
N GLY A 95 30.80 6.91 36.69
CA GLY A 95 31.69 8.02 36.92
C GLY A 95 31.26 8.80 38.17
N PRO A 96 32.17 9.56 38.81
CA PRO A 96 31.81 10.47 39.89
C PRO A 96 30.69 11.43 39.44
N PRO A 97 29.89 12.01 40.37
CA PRO A 97 28.77 12.88 40.02
C PRO A 97 29.23 13.91 38.97
N PRO A 98 28.38 14.26 38.00
CA PRO A 98 28.77 15.14 36.92
C PRO A 98 29.43 16.37 37.54
N PRO A 99 30.65 16.78 37.09
CA PRO A 99 31.18 18.05 37.52
C PRO A 99 30.08 19.07 37.22
N ALA A 100 29.66 19.78 38.27
CA ALA A 100 28.71 20.88 38.17
C ALA A 100 29.07 21.67 36.90
N ALA A 101 28.06 21.85 36.04
CA ALA A 101 28.16 22.45 34.72
C ALA A 101 29.45 23.27 34.59
N SER A 102 30.43 22.73 33.86
CA SER A 102 31.52 23.59 33.41
C SER A 102 30.88 24.58 32.45
N ALA A 103 30.51 25.72 33.00
CA ALA A 103 30.11 26.91 32.30
C ALA A 103 31.32 27.36 31.44
N GLN A 104 31.49 26.76 30.27
CA GLN A 104 32.54 27.14 29.31
C GLN A 104 32.10 27.03 27.83
N HIS A 105 30.82 27.24 27.52
CA HIS A 105 30.46 27.89 26.25
C HIS A 105 29.46 29.01 26.57
N PRO A 106 29.84 30.29 26.39
CA PRO A 106 29.02 31.42 26.86
C PRO A 106 27.68 31.59 26.15
N ASN A 107 27.40 30.84 25.07
CA ASN A 107 26.10 30.78 24.40
C ASN A 107 25.95 29.39 23.75
N PRO A 108 25.16 28.46 24.32
CA PRO A 108 24.82 27.23 23.59
C PRO A 108 23.96 27.62 22.37
N CYS A 109 24.30 27.08 21.20
CA CYS A 109 23.52 27.33 19.99
C CYS A 109 22.09 26.80 20.14
N PRO A 110 21.09 27.42 19.47
CA PRO A 110 19.74 26.89 19.43
C PRO A 110 19.70 25.45 18.88
N PRO A 111 18.69 24.64 19.23
CA PRO A 111 18.51 23.31 18.62
C PRO A 111 18.51 23.40 17.09
N GLY A 112 19.23 22.48 16.43
CA GLY A 112 19.43 22.48 14.98
C GLY A 112 20.59 23.36 14.49
N TYR A 113 21.38 23.95 15.39
CA TYR A 113 22.54 24.77 15.06
C TYR A 113 23.80 24.27 15.78
N GLU A 114 24.94 24.35 15.11
CA GLU A 114 26.26 24.06 15.68
C GLU A 114 27.16 25.31 15.65
N PRO A 115 28.07 25.47 16.64
CA PRO A 115 29.00 26.59 16.63
C PRO A 115 30.08 26.38 15.55
N ASP A 116 30.32 27.40 14.74
CA ASP A 116 31.45 27.43 13.80
C ASP A 116 32.77 27.83 14.48
N GLU A 117 33.86 27.89 13.71
CA GLU A 117 35.19 28.29 14.19
C GLU A 117 35.24 29.73 14.76
N GLN A 118 34.22 30.55 14.51
CA GLN A 118 34.06 31.92 15.01
C GLN A 118 33.05 32.03 16.18
N GLU A 119 32.63 30.90 16.76
CA GLU A 119 31.58 30.81 17.79
C GLU A 119 30.22 31.38 17.34
N SER A 120 29.98 31.46 16.02
CA SER A 120 28.68 31.78 15.44
C SER A 120 27.87 30.51 15.27
N CYS A 121 26.58 30.57 15.55
CA CYS A 121 25.69 29.43 15.34
C CYS A 121 25.33 29.32 13.86
N VAL A 122 25.82 28.26 13.23
CA VAL A 122 25.48 27.89 11.87
C VAL A 122 24.49 26.75 11.87
N ASP A 123 23.61 26.75 10.89
CA ASP A 123 22.59 25.73 10.73
C ASP A 123 23.21 24.36 10.44
N ILE A 124 22.73 23.32 11.10
CA ILE A 124 23.17 21.95 10.85
C ILE A 124 22.44 21.45 9.60
N ASP A 125 23.16 21.22 8.51
CA ASP A 125 22.55 20.65 7.30
C ASP A 125 22.32 19.13 7.47
N GLU A 126 21.21 18.74 8.12
CA GLU A 126 20.92 17.34 8.40
C GLU A 126 20.83 16.50 7.11
N CYS A 127 20.39 17.12 6.00
CA CYS A 127 20.30 16.47 4.69
C CYS A 127 21.67 16.07 4.13
N SER A 128 22.74 16.78 4.50
CA SER A 128 24.12 16.43 4.14
C SER A 128 24.70 15.28 4.98
N TYR A 129 24.20 15.09 6.20
CA TYR A 129 24.68 14.09 7.15
C TYR A 129 24.14 12.68 6.87
N SER A 130 22.89 12.54 6.40
CA SER A 130 22.30 11.23 6.13
C SER A 130 21.26 11.24 5.02
N SER A 131 21.45 10.38 4.02
CA SER A 131 20.49 10.14 2.94
C SER A 131 19.25 9.36 3.37
N TYR A 132 19.24 8.81 4.60
CA TYR A 132 18.14 7.99 5.12
C TYR A 132 17.10 8.79 5.92
N LEU A 133 17.27 10.10 6.06
CA LEU A 133 16.34 10.96 6.82
C LEU A 133 14.95 11.05 6.18
N CYS A 134 14.90 11.02 4.86
CA CYS A 134 13.68 11.10 4.07
C CYS A 134 13.68 9.98 3.03
N GLN A 135 12.52 9.40 2.72
CA GLN A 135 12.45 8.34 1.71
C GLN A 135 12.78 8.82 0.28
N TYR A 136 12.47 10.10 -0.03
CA TYR A 136 12.69 10.65 -1.36
C TYR A 136 13.60 11.89 -1.37
N ARG A 137 13.13 13.03 -0.85
CA ARG A 137 13.88 14.28 -0.88
C ARG A 137 13.91 14.96 0.48
N CYS A 138 15.12 15.24 0.96
CA CYS A 138 15.37 16.09 2.12
C CYS A 138 15.62 17.53 1.66
N VAL A 139 15.08 18.50 2.39
CA VAL A 139 15.32 19.93 2.21
C VAL A 139 15.76 20.49 3.56
N ASN A 140 16.97 21.03 3.60
CA ASN A 140 17.49 21.68 4.79
C ASN A 140 16.83 23.05 4.98
N GLU A 141 16.42 23.37 6.20
CA GLU A 141 15.78 24.63 6.59
C GLU A 141 16.49 25.18 7.85
N PRO A 142 16.43 26.48 8.13
CA PRO A 142 17.09 27.02 9.32
C PRO A 142 16.55 26.40 10.63
N GLY A 143 17.37 25.60 11.30
CA GLY A 143 17.13 24.92 12.57
C GLY A 143 16.39 23.58 12.46
N ARG A 144 16.15 23.07 11.25
CA ARG A 144 15.44 21.81 11.01
C ARG A 144 15.56 21.37 9.55
N PHE A 145 15.06 20.18 9.23
CA PHE A 145 14.83 19.77 7.84
C PHE A 145 13.36 19.41 7.59
N SER A 146 12.99 19.40 6.31
CA SER A 146 11.69 18.93 5.84
C SER A 146 11.83 17.86 4.75
N CYS A 147 10.99 16.82 4.83
CA CYS A 147 10.92 15.78 3.81
C CYS A 147 9.85 16.11 2.78
N HIS A 148 10.12 15.77 1.53
CA HIS A 148 9.20 15.96 0.41
C HIS A 148 9.05 14.67 -0.37
N CYS A 149 7.81 14.39 -0.78
CA CYS A 149 7.47 13.28 -1.66
C CYS A 149 7.34 13.74 -3.11
N PRO A 150 7.56 12.83 -4.07
CA PRO A 150 7.35 13.15 -5.47
C PRO A 150 5.87 13.37 -5.77
N GLN A 151 5.57 13.92 -6.95
CA GLN A 151 4.19 14.10 -7.40
C GLN A 151 3.46 12.75 -7.43
N GLY A 152 2.19 12.73 -6.99
CA GLY A 152 1.38 11.51 -6.87
C GLY A 152 1.55 10.78 -5.54
N TYR A 153 2.38 11.32 -4.62
CA TYR A 153 2.62 10.72 -3.31
C TYR A 153 2.39 11.74 -2.19
N GLN A 154 1.90 11.25 -1.06
CA GLN A 154 1.74 12.01 0.17
C GLN A 154 2.79 11.61 1.22
N LEU A 155 3.26 12.58 2.00
CA LEU A 155 4.22 12.36 3.08
C LEU A 155 3.49 11.87 4.34
N LEU A 156 3.90 10.71 4.85
CA LEU A 156 3.45 10.18 6.12
C LEU A 156 4.26 10.74 7.30
N ALA A 157 3.72 10.64 8.51
CA ALA A 157 4.43 11.03 9.74
C ALA A 157 5.78 10.30 9.91
N THR A 158 5.88 9.08 9.36
CA THR A 158 7.11 8.26 9.32
C THR A 158 8.15 8.74 8.31
N ARG A 159 7.92 9.87 7.62
CA ARG A 159 8.78 10.41 6.53
C ARG A 159 8.87 9.50 5.30
N LEU A 160 7.92 8.58 5.18
CA LEU A 160 7.70 7.74 4.02
C LEU A 160 6.71 8.40 3.07
N CYS A 161 6.84 8.10 1.79
CA CYS A 161 5.98 8.53 0.71
C CYS A 161 5.01 7.40 0.39
N GLN A 162 3.73 7.69 0.59
CA GLN A 162 2.65 6.79 0.21
C GLN A 162 2.02 7.27 -1.08
N ASP A 163 1.76 6.34 -1.99
CA ASP A 163 1.00 6.59 -3.20
C ASP A 163 -0.39 7.17 -2.86
N ILE A 164 -0.80 8.21 -3.57
CA ILE A 164 -2.16 8.77 -3.43
C ILE A 164 -3.06 7.97 -4.35
N ASP A 165 -3.99 7.21 -3.79
CA ASP A 165 -4.97 6.49 -4.60
C ASP A 165 -6.04 7.47 -5.12
N GLU A 166 -5.86 7.98 -6.34
CA GLU A 166 -6.84 8.90 -6.93
C GLU A 166 -8.17 8.23 -7.27
N CYS A 167 -8.19 6.89 -7.37
CA CYS A 167 -9.40 6.10 -7.58
C CYS A 167 -10.23 6.00 -6.30
N GLU A 168 -9.60 5.83 -5.14
CA GLU A 168 -10.26 5.78 -3.84
C GLU A 168 -10.70 7.16 -3.36
N THR A 169 -9.84 8.17 -3.54
CA THR A 169 -10.14 9.55 -3.11
C THR A 169 -11.15 10.27 -4.03
N GLY A 170 -11.41 9.73 -5.23
CA GLY A 170 -12.26 10.36 -6.23
C GLY A 170 -11.62 11.58 -6.90
N ALA A 171 -10.31 11.78 -6.75
CA ALA A 171 -9.55 12.87 -7.38
C ALA A 171 -9.29 12.63 -8.88
N HIS A 172 -9.62 11.45 -9.39
CA HIS A 172 -9.45 11.07 -10.79
C HIS A 172 -10.37 11.87 -11.75
N GLN A 173 -9.93 12.05 -13.00
CA GLN A 173 -10.69 12.75 -14.05
C GLN A 173 -11.34 11.80 -15.07
N CYS A 174 -11.60 10.55 -14.68
CA CYS A 174 -12.22 9.56 -15.55
C CYS A 174 -13.68 9.91 -15.88
N SER A 175 -14.08 9.66 -17.14
CA SER A 175 -15.47 9.80 -17.57
C SER A 175 -16.35 8.65 -17.05
N GLU A 176 -17.67 8.80 -17.11
CA GLU A 176 -18.63 7.74 -16.71
C GLU A 176 -18.48 6.44 -17.52
N ALA A 177 -17.93 6.51 -18.74
CA ALA A 177 -17.66 5.36 -19.60
C ALA A 177 -16.27 4.73 -19.36
N GLN A 178 -15.59 5.10 -18.28
CA GLN A 178 -14.25 4.65 -17.93
C GLN A 178 -14.19 4.14 -16.49
N THR A 179 -13.34 3.15 -16.27
CA THR A 179 -12.97 2.67 -14.94
C THR A 179 -11.62 3.29 -14.55
N CYS A 180 -11.50 3.74 -13.30
CA CYS A 180 -10.24 4.21 -12.75
C CYS A 180 -9.38 3.02 -12.32
N VAL A 181 -8.09 3.06 -12.65
CA VAL A 181 -7.07 2.10 -12.20
C VAL A 181 -5.91 2.87 -11.60
N ASN A 182 -5.68 2.66 -10.31
CA ASN A 182 -4.58 3.28 -9.59
C ASN A 182 -3.25 2.53 -9.81
N PHE A 183 -2.13 3.26 -9.83
CA PHE A 183 -0.78 2.73 -9.87
C PHE A 183 0.21 3.65 -9.14
N HIS A 184 1.43 3.17 -8.89
CA HIS A 184 2.42 3.93 -8.13
C HIS A 184 2.83 5.21 -8.86
N GLY A 185 2.42 6.36 -8.32
CA GLY A 185 2.64 7.69 -8.84
C GLY A 185 1.49 8.24 -9.69
N GLY A 186 0.33 7.58 -9.74
CA GLY A 186 -0.89 8.14 -10.31
C GLY A 186 -1.90 7.12 -10.82
N TYR A 187 -2.87 7.58 -11.61
CA TYR A 187 -3.98 6.74 -12.07
C TYR A 187 -4.12 6.72 -13.59
N ARG A 188 -4.91 5.75 -14.07
CA ARG A 188 -5.31 5.64 -15.47
C ARG A 188 -6.82 5.46 -15.61
N CYS A 189 -7.39 6.22 -16.52
CA CYS A 189 -8.77 6.03 -16.96
C CYS A 189 -8.80 5.07 -18.13
N VAL A 190 -9.68 4.09 -18.01
CA VAL A 190 -9.54 2.88 -18.79
C VAL A 190 -10.97 2.51 -19.23
N ASP A 191 -11.26 2.59 -20.53
CA ASP A 191 -12.62 2.44 -21.10
C ASP A 191 -13.34 1.18 -20.64
N THR A 192 -14.60 1.30 -20.23
CA THR A 192 -15.39 0.18 -19.71
C THR A 192 -15.56 -0.93 -20.75
N ASN A 193 -15.59 -0.60 -22.05
CA ASN A 193 -15.57 -1.58 -23.14
C ASN A 193 -14.20 -1.63 -23.84
N ARG A 194 -13.44 -2.69 -23.57
CA ARG A 194 -12.11 -2.95 -24.15
C ARG A 194 -12.09 -4.03 -25.22
N CYS A 195 -13.25 -4.64 -25.50
CA CYS A 195 -13.31 -5.77 -26.40
C CYS A 195 -13.24 -5.28 -27.84
N VAL A 196 -12.26 -5.80 -28.59
CA VAL A 196 -12.11 -5.52 -30.02
C VAL A 196 -12.71 -6.70 -30.79
N GLU A 197 -13.39 -6.41 -31.90
CA GLU A 197 -13.90 -7.44 -32.82
C GLU A 197 -12.77 -8.46 -33.15
N PRO A 198 -13.01 -9.79 -33.07
CA PRO A 198 -14.31 -10.50 -32.99
C PRO A 198 -14.84 -10.74 -31.56
N TYR A 199 -14.20 -10.17 -30.54
CA TYR A 199 -14.60 -10.40 -29.15
C TYR A 199 -15.82 -9.59 -28.76
N VAL A 200 -16.70 -10.21 -27.98
CA VAL A 200 -17.89 -9.58 -27.40
C VAL A 200 -17.71 -9.45 -25.90
N GLN A 201 -18.05 -8.29 -25.36
CA GLN A 201 -17.98 -8.03 -23.93
C GLN A 201 -19.07 -8.80 -23.19
N VAL A 202 -18.68 -9.52 -22.13
CA VAL A 202 -19.61 -10.21 -21.22
C VAL A 202 -19.59 -9.65 -19.81
N SER A 203 -18.51 -8.97 -19.43
CA SER A 203 -18.42 -8.13 -18.23
C SER A 203 -17.34 -7.07 -18.44
N ASP A 204 -17.24 -6.09 -17.53
CA ASP A 204 -16.29 -4.95 -17.62
C ASP A 204 -14.85 -5.36 -17.96
N ASN A 205 -14.42 -6.51 -17.44
CA ASN A 205 -13.06 -7.01 -17.62
C ASN A 205 -12.98 -8.33 -18.39
N ARG A 206 -14.06 -8.80 -19.02
CA ARG A 206 -14.07 -10.09 -19.72
C ARG A 206 -14.70 -9.98 -21.09
N CYS A 207 -13.92 -10.43 -22.07
CA CYS A 207 -14.31 -10.57 -23.46
C CYS A 207 -14.38 -12.05 -23.82
N LEU A 208 -15.41 -12.46 -24.56
CA LEU A 208 -15.53 -13.82 -25.10
C LEU A 208 -15.46 -13.79 -26.62
N CYS A 209 -14.86 -14.83 -27.19
CA CYS A 209 -14.91 -15.09 -28.62
C CYS A 209 -16.06 -16.08 -28.89
N PRO A 210 -17.15 -15.67 -29.55
CA PRO A 210 -18.29 -16.55 -29.78
C PRO A 210 -17.91 -17.72 -30.71
N ALA A 211 -18.26 -18.95 -30.32
CA ALA A 211 -17.98 -20.14 -31.12
C ALA A 211 -18.67 -20.13 -32.51
N SER A 212 -19.74 -19.35 -32.67
CA SER A 212 -20.43 -19.13 -33.93
C SER A 212 -19.66 -18.22 -34.91
N ASN A 213 -18.70 -17.42 -34.43
CA ASN A 213 -17.94 -16.51 -35.26
C ASN A 213 -16.71 -17.23 -35.86
N PRO A 214 -16.59 -17.34 -37.20
CA PRO A 214 -15.46 -18.04 -37.82
C PRO A 214 -14.10 -17.41 -37.52
N LEU A 215 -14.04 -16.11 -37.23
CA LEU A 215 -12.81 -15.42 -36.83
C LEU A 215 -12.28 -15.88 -35.47
N CYS A 216 -13.12 -16.54 -34.66
CA CYS A 216 -12.76 -17.05 -33.34
C CYS A 216 -12.10 -18.43 -33.35
N ARG A 217 -12.07 -19.15 -34.48
CA ARG A 217 -11.63 -20.55 -34.53
C ARG A 217 -10.21 -20.77 -33.99
N GLU A 218 -9.30 -19.85 -34.33
CA GLU A 218 -7.88 -19.91 -33.93
C GLU A 218 -7.54 -18.90 -32.82
N GLN A 219 -8.55 -18.25 -32.22
CA GLN A 219 -8.37 -17.24 -31.19
C GLN A 219 -8.64 -17.81 -29.80
N PRO A 220 -8.04 -17.23 -28.74
CA PRO A 220 -8.42 -17.56 -27.38
C PRO A 220 -9.92 -17.38 -27.16
N SER A 221 -10.53 -18.35 -26.50
CA SER A 221 -11.97 -18.37 -26.21
C SER A 221 -12.40 -17.20 -25.31
N SER A 222 -11.49 -16.70 -24.48
CA SER A 222 -11.73 -15.55 -23.62
C SER A 222 -10.47 -14.71 -23.43
N ILE A 223 -10.69 -13.41 -23.21
CA ILE A 223 -9.67 -12.45 -22.77
C ILE A 223 -10.18 -11.81 -21.48
N VAL A 224 -9.41 -11.92 -20.40
CA VAL A 224 -9.68 -11.23 -19.14
C VAL A 224 -8.64 -10.14 -18.93
N HIS A 225 -9.09 -8.93 -18.64
CA HIS A 225 -8.21 -7.79 -18.35
C HIS A 225 -7.96 -7.68 -16.84
N ARG A 226 -6.69 -7.50 -16.47
CA ARG A 226 -6.26 -7.20 -15.10
C ARG A 226 -5.17 -6.14 -15.12
N TYR A 227 -5.09 -5.41 -14.02
CA TYR A 227 -4.16 -4.32 -13.82
C TYR A 227 -3.43 -4.56 -12.51
N MET A 228 -2.15 -4.21 -12.49
CA MET A 228 -1.37 -4.17 -11.27
C MET A 228 -0.27 -3.13 -11.39
N SER A 229 0.28 -2.77 -10.25
CA SER A 229 1.38 -1.83 -10.13
C SER A 229 2.53 -2.48 -9.36
N ILE A 230 3.77 -2.19 -9.76
CA ILE A 230 4.99 -2.56 -9.06
C ILE A 230 5.94 -1.36 -8.99
N THR A 231 6.81 -1.35 -7.99
CA THR A 231 7.86 -0.34 -7.86
C THR A 231 9.04 -0.62 -8.79
N SER A 232 9.81 0.42 -9.09
CA SER A 232 11.04 0.34 -9.89
C SER A 232 12.13 -0.45 -9.17
N GLU A 233 13.04 -1.08 -9.91
CA GLU A 233 14.26 -1.72 -9.38
C GLU A 233 14.01 -2.75 -8.26
N ARG A 234 12.86 -3.43 -8.28
CA ARG A 234 12.53 -4.47 -7.31
C ARG A 234 13.58 -5.58 -7.33
N SER A 235 13.87 -6.14 -6.15
CA SER A 235 14.76 -7.31 -6.01
C SER A 235 14.23 -8.50 -6.82
N VAL A 236 15.14 -9.26 -7.43
CA VAL A 236 14.80 -10.39 -8.30
C VAL A 236 15.54 -11.68 -7.89
N PRO A 237 14.98 -12.86 -8.19
CA PRO A 237 13.66 -13.10 -8.78
C PRO A 237 12.51 -12.75 -7.83
N ALA A 238 11.47 -12.09 -8.34
CA ALA A 238 10.29 -11.72 -7.53
C ALA A 238 9.02 -12.33 -8.10
N ASP A 239 8.22 -12.93 -7.24
CA ASP A 239 6.86 -13.37 -7.56
C ASP A 239 5.96 -12.13 -7.72
N VAL A 240 5.37 -11.98 -8.90
CA VAL A 240 4.62 -10.78 -9.30
C VAL A 240 3.11 -11.05 -9.26
N PHE A 241 2.68 -12.14 -9.89
CA PHE A 241 1.26 -12.42 -10.05
C PHE A 241 1.00 -13.93 -10.13
N GLN A 242 0.14 -14.44 -9.25
CA GLN A 242 -0.28 -15.83 -9.31
C GLN A 242 -1.46 -16.00 -10.26
N ILE A 243 -1.27 -16.86 -11.26
CA ILE A 243 -2.30 -17.24 -12.22
C ILE A 243 -2.99 -18.49 -11.68
N GLN A 244 -4.32 -18.50 -11.69
CA GLN A 244 -5.12 -19.64 -11.27
C GLN A 244 -6.21 -19.96 -12.30
N ALA A 245 -6.29 -21.23 -12.69
CA ALA A 245 -7.34 -21.75 -13.55
C ALA A 245 -8.68 -21.75 -12.81
N THR A 246 -9.72 -21.17 -13.42
CA THR A 246 -11.07 -21.14 -12.85
C THR A 246 -11.85 -22.43 -13.08
N SER A 247 -11.44 -23.25 -14.05
CA SER A 247 -12.12 -24.49 -14.43
C SER A 247 -11.12 -25.64 -14.50
N VAL A 248 -11.34 -26.66 -13.67
CA VAL A 248 -10.54 -27.88 -13.66
C VAL A 248 -11.40 -29.00 -14.23
N TYR A 249 -11.15 -29.37 -15.47
CA TYR A 249 -11.81 -30.54 -16.06
C TYR A 249 -11.07 -31.81 -15.60
N PRO A 250 -11.78 -32.85 -15.13
CA PRO A 250 -11.18 -34.12 -14.80
C PRO A 250 -10.38 -34.68 -15.99
N GLY A 251 -9.10 -34.99 -15.77
CA GLY A 251 -8.20 -35.49 -16.81
C GLY A 251 -7.67 -34.42 -17.79
N ALA A 252 -7.97 -33.14 -17.57
CA ALA A 252 -7.37 -32.05 -18.34
C ALA A 252 -6.08 -31.53 -17.68
N TYR A 253 -5.10 -31.19 -18.52
CA TYR A 253 -3.85 -30.55 -18.14
C TYR A 253 -3.86 -29.08 -18.57
N ASN A 254 -3.41 -28.17 -17.70
CA ASN A 254 -3.26 -26.75 -18.05
C ASN A 254 -1.78 -26.38 -18.17
N ALA A 255 -1.42 -25.85 -19.33
CA ALA A 255 -0.14 -25.21 -19.58
C ALA A 255 -0.29 -23.69 -19.53
N PHE A 256 0.64 -22.99 -18.87
CA PHE A 256 0.67 -21.54 -18.80
C PHE A 256 1.90 -21.00 -19.54
N GLN A 257 1.71 -20.00 -20.40
CA GLN A 257 2.79 -19.40 -21.19
C GLN A 257 2.58 -17.89 -21.38
N ILE A 258 3.67 -17.17 -21.62
CA ILE A 258 3.58 -15.75 -22.01
C ILE A 258 3.46 -15.73 -23.54
N ARG A 259 2.27 -15.38 -24.05
CA ARG A 259 1.97 -15.33 -25.49
C ARG A 259 2.52 -14.07 -26.14
N ALA A 260 2.45 -12.94 -25.45
CA ALA A 260 2.94 -11.64 -25.95
C ALA A 260 3.31 -10.68 -24.80
N GLY A 261 3.98 -9.58 -25.13
CA GLY A 261 4.28 -8.49 -24.20
C GLY A 261 5.62 -8.56 -23.47
N ASN A 262 6.36 -9.67 -23.60
CA ASN A 262 7.63 -9.91 -22.90
C ASN A 262 8.83 -10.01 -23.85
N THR A 263 8.96 -9.06 -24.78
CA THR A 263 10.00 -9.12 -25.84
C THR A 263 11.42 -9.06 -25.31
N GLN A 264 11.63 -8.44 -24.15
CA GLN A 264 12.96 -8.31 -23.56
C GLN A 264 13.30 -9.45 -22.58
N GLY A 265 12.35 -10.33 -22.26
CA GLY A 265 12.55 -11.41 -21.28
C GLY A 265 12.61 -10.93 -19.83
N ASP A 266 11.91 -9.84 -19.51
CA ASP A 266 11.80 -9.31 -18.15
C ASP A 266 11.03 -10.24 -17.23
N PHE A 267 10.12 -11.03 -17.78
CA PHE A 267 9.26 -11.95 -17.04
C PHE A 267 9.45 -13.39 -17.49
N TYR A 268 9.14 -14.35 -16.63
CA TYR A 268 8.94 -15.74 -17.01
C TYR A 268 7.81 -16.36 -16.17
N ILE A 269 7.27 -17.48 -16.65
CA ILE A 269 6.26 -18.23 -15.91
C ILE A 269 6.92 -19.43 -15.23
N ARG A 270 6.69 -19.55 -13.93
CA ARG A 270 7.04 -20.72 -13.12
C ARG A 270 5.77 -21.52 -12.83
N GLN A 271 5.65 -22.70 -13.43
CA GLN A 271 4.54 -23.61 -13.14
C GLN A 271 4.60 -24.05 -11.67
N ILE A 272 3.48 -23.96 -10.95
CA ILE A 272 3.39 -24.46 -9.57
C ILE A 272 2.75 -25.85 -9.58
N ASN A 273 1.56 -25.98 -10.18
CA ASN A 273 0.83 -27.23 -10.30
C ASN A 273 -0.07 -27.20 -11.55
N ASN A 274 -0.97 -28.18 -11.72
CA ASN A 274 -1.83 -28.26 -12.91
C ASN A 274 -2.89 -27.13 -13.01
N VAL A 275 -3.09 -26.33 -11.98
CA VAL A 275 -4.14 -25.31 -11.92
C VAL A 275 -3.60 -23.92 -11.56
N SER A 276 -2.31 -23.81 -11.23
CA SER A 276 -1.69 -22.53 -10.93
C SER A 276 -0.25 -22.41 -11.44
N ALA A 277 0.13 -21.19 -11.76
CA ALA A 277 1.47 -20.78 -12.12
C ALA A 277 1.77 -19.39 -11.55
N MET A 278 3.04 -19.05 -11.43
CA MET A 278 3.49 -17.74 -10.97
C MET A 278 4.16 -16.99 -12.11
N LEU A 279 3.74 -15.76 -12.35
CA LEU A 279 4.51 -14.80 -13.14
C LEU A 279 5.64 -14.27 -12.26
N VAL A 280 6.88 -14.43 -12.73
CA VAL A 280 8.08 -14.05 -11.99
C VAL A 280 8.85 -13.00 -12.78
N LEU A 281 9.31 -11.96 -12.08
CA LEU A 281 10.22 -10.96 -12.60
C LEU A 281 11.63 -11.54 -12.62
N ALA A 282 12.22 -11.64 -13.81
CA ALA A 282 13.54 -12.24 -14.05
C ALA A 282 14.68 -11.27 -13.73
N ARG A 283 14.47 -9.98 -13.96
CA ARG A 283 15.47 -8.92 -13.76
C ARG A 283 14.82 -7.61 -13.32
N PRO A 284 15.55 -6.73 -12.63
CA PRO A 284 15.01 -5.44 -12.22
C PRO A 284 14.53 -4.65 -13.44
N VAL A 285 13.40 -3.97 -13.29
CA VAL A 285 12.81 -3.11 -14.33
C VAL A 285 12.78 -1.68 -13.83
N THR A 286 13.22 -0.75 -14.67
CA THR A 286 13.21 0.68 -14.37
C THR A 286 11.93 1.32 -14.90
N GLY A 287 11.22 2.05 -14.04
CA GLY A 287 10.07 2.87 -14.44
C GLY A 287 10.45 4.32 -14.79
N PRO A 288 9.47 5.15 -15.20
CA PRO A 288 8.08 4.81 -15.44
C PRO A 288 7.93 3.99 -16.73
N ARG A 289 7.28 2.83 -16.65
CA ARG A 289 7.10 1.93 -17.78
C ARG A 289 5.82 1.12 -17.66
N GLU A 290 5.29 0.69 -18.79
CA GLU A 290 4.10 -0.16 -18.85
C GLU A 290 4.38 -1.43 -19.64
N TYR A 291 3.90 -2.55 -19.12
CA TYR A 291 3.89 -3.84 -19.79
C TYR A 291 2.45 -4.28 -20.00
N VAL A 292 2.14 -4.72 -21.22
CA VAL A 292 0.87 -5.39 -21.52
C VAL A 292 1.19 -6.84 -21.87
N LEU A 293 1.05 -7.73 -20.89
CA LEU A 293 1.39 -9.15 -21.00
C LEU A 293 0.14 -9.96 -21.33
N ASP A 294 0.20 -10.75 -22.41
CA ASP A 294 -0.83 -11.75 -22.70
C ASP A 294 -0.38 -13.09 -22.13
N LEU A 295 -0.92 -13.42 -20.95
CA LEU A 295 -0.66 -14.68 -20.25
C LEU A 295 -1.68 -15.71 -20.71
N GLU A 296 -1.26 -16.70 -21.47
CA GLU A 296 -2.13 -17.70 -22.05
C GLU A 296 -2.16 -18.96 -21.21
N MET A 297 -3.38 -19.42 -20.90
CA MET A 297 -3.66 -20.73 -20.34
C MET A 297 -4.21 -21.63 -21.45
N VAL A 298 -3.51 -22.71 -21.74
CA VAL A 298 -3.93 -23.74 -22.68
C VAL A 298 -4.38 -24.97 -21.90
N THR A 299 -5.66 -25.30 -21.99
CA THR A 299 -6.25 -26.50 -21.41
C THR A 299 -6.31 -27.60 -22.47
N MET A 300 -5.76 -28.77 -22.16
CA MET A 300 -5.72 -29.92 -23.06
C MET A 300 -6.29 -31.16 -22.37
N ASN A 301 -7.13 -31.91 -23.08
CA ASN A 301 -7.56 -33.25 -22.67
C ASN A 301 -7.39 -34.21 -23.85
N SER A 302 -6.36 -35.05 -23.78
CA SER A 302 -5.97 -35.98 -24.85
C SER A 302 -7.01 -37.08 -25.09
N LEU A 303 -7.80 -37.46 -24.07
CA LEU A 303 -8.83 -38.49 -24.20
C LEU A 303 -10.04 -38.00 -25.01
N MET A 304 -10.36 -36.71 -24.92
CA MET A 304 -11.51 -36.11 -25.61
C MET A 304 -11.10 -35.28 -26.84
N SER A 305 -9.81 -35.28 -27.21
CA SER A 305 -9.25 -34.39 -28.23
C SER A 305 -9.62 -32.91 -28.03
N TYR A 306 -9.78 -32.49 -26.78
CA TYR A 306 -10.21 -31.15 -26.43
C TYR A 306 -8.99 -30.25 -26.19
N ARG A 307 -8.98 -29.10 -26.85
CA ARG A 307 -7.99 -28.04 -26.65
C ARG A 307 -8.73 -26.70 -26.59
N ALA A 308 -8.51 -25.96 -25.52
CA ALA A 308 -9.04 -24.60 -25.37
C ALA A 308 -7.94 -23.68 -24.86
N SER A 309 -8.00 -22.42 -25.28
CA SER A 309 -7.08 -21.37 -24.84
C SER A 309 -7.88 -20.21 -24.24
N SER A 310 -7.37 -19.62 -23.17
CA SER A 310 -7.85 -18.37 -22.58
C SER A 310 -6.67 -17.47 -22.26
N VAL A 311 -6.83 -16.17 -22.42
CA VAL A 311 -5.77 -15.18 -22.17
C VAL A 311 -6.16 -14.28 -21.00
N LEU A 312 -5.23 -14.11 -20.08
CA LEU A 312 -5.21 -13.04 -19.11
C LEU A 312 -4.31 -11.93 -19.65
N ARG A 313 -4.90 -10.81 -20.06
CA ARG A 313 -4.18 -9.60 -20.44
C ARG A 313 -3.88 -8.80 -19.18
N LEU A 314 -2.67 -8.94 -18.68
CA LEU A 314 -2.18 -8.27 -17.49
C LEU A 314 -1.42 -7.00 -17.88
N THR A 315 -1.94 -5.85 -17.48
CA THR A 315 -1.22 -4.58 -17.59
C THR A 315 -0.46 -4.32 -16.29
N VAL A 316 0.86 -4.25 -16.36
CA VAL A 316 1.75 -3.98 -15.23
C VAL A 316 2.31 -2.57 -15.38
N PHE A 317 1.96 -1.68 -14.47
CA PHE A 317 2.56 -0.36 -14.35
C PHE A 317 3.78 -0.44 -13.44
N VAL A 318 4.92 0.02 -13.94
CA VAL A 318 6.16 0.16 -13.16
C VAL A 318 6.27 1.62 -12.76
N GLY A 319 6.16 1.90 -11.46
CA GLY A 319 6.31 3.24 -10.91
C GLY A 319 7.72 3.80 -11.15
N ALA A 320 7.87 5.12 -11.11
CA ALA A 320 9.16 5.77 -11.34
C ALA A 320 10.17 5.58 -10.20
N TYR A 321 9.68 5.23 -9.01
CA TYR A 321 10.46 5.14 -7.78
C TYR A 321 10.49 3.70 -7.24
N THR A 322 11.46 3.42 -6.37
CA THR A 322 11.69 2.09 -5.81
C THR A 322 10.81 1.76 -4.60
N PHE A 323 9.97 2.71 -4.18
CA PHE A 323 9.09 2.64 -3.02
C PHE A 323 7.62 2.78 -3.40
#